data_AF-A0A7C6E837-F1
#
_entry.id   AF-A0A7C6E837-F1
#
_cell.length_a   1.000
_cell.length_b   1.000
_cell.length_c   1.000
_cell.angle_alpha   90.00
_cell.angle_beta   90.00
_cell.angle_gamma   90.00
#
_symmetry.space_group_name_H-M   'P 1'
#
loop_
_entity.id
_entity.type
_entity.pdbx_description
1 polymer ?
#
loop_
_entity_poly.entity_id
_entity_poly.type
_entity_poly.pdbx_seq_one_letter_code
_entity_poly.pdbx_strand_id
1 'polypeptide(L)'
;SIYGEPAVFPTPEDCPFPVQTSLYGASKLAAEGFIEAYAEGFGIQAWIFRFVSILGERYSHGHVFDFYKQLRQHPEELYVLGDGRQRKSYLYVHDCIDAMLLALDKATAKVNIFNLGTDDYCQVNDSIRWITEHLGLQPRLIYSGGDRGWIGDNPFIFLDCSRIRALGWKPRLSIREAVIKTLDYLIANPGLLERR
;
A
#
# COMPACT_ATOMS: atom_id res chain seq x y z
N SER A 1 5.31 -3.50 -8.11
CA SER A 1 4.07 -4.30 -8.07
C SER A 1 4.20 -5.47 -9.02
N ILE A 2 3.59 -6.63 -8.75
CA ILE A 2 3.53 -7.76 -9.71
C ILE A 2 2.73 -7.40 -10.96
N TYR A 3 1.78 -6.46 -10.82
CA TYR A 3 0.92 -5.98 -11.87
C TYR A 3 1.61 -4.98 -12.81
N GLY A 4 2.91 -4.73 -12.67
CA GLY A 4 3.66 -3.81 -13.54
C GLY A 4 2.92 -2.49 -13.79
N GLU A 5 2.67 -2.19 -15.06
CA GLU A 5 1.78 -1.13 -15.55
C GLU A 5 0.53 -1.78 -16.18
N PRO A 6 -0.54 -2.04 -15.40
CA PRO A 6 -1.71 -2.74 -15.91
C PRO A 6 -2.56 -1.81 -16.79
N ALA A 7 -3.24 -2.37 -17.79
CA ALA A 7 -4.15 -1.62 -18.67
C ALA A 7 -5.56 -1.45 -18.08
N VAL A 8 -5.89 -2.22 -17.03
CA VAL A 8 -7.22 -2.27 -16.42
C VAL A 8 -7.14 -1.80 -14.97
N PHE A 9 -8.04 -0.87 -14.63
CA PHE A 9 -8.24 -0.35 -13.29
C PHE A 9 -9.74 -0.31 -12.95
N PRO A 10 -10.15 -0.66 -11.72
CA PRO A 10 -9.35 -1.32 -10.69
C PRO A 10 -8.81 -2.68 -11.18
N THR A 11 -7.56 -3.01 -10.85
CA THR A 11 -6.87 -4.17 -11.44
C THR A 11 -7.34 -5.47 -10.79
N PRO A 12 -7.97 -6.40 -11.55
CA PRO A 12 -8.49 -7.65 -10.99
C PRO A 12 -7.40 -8.71 -10.78
N GLU A 13 -7.67 -9.73 -9.96
CA GLU A 13 -6.71 -10.80 -9.67
C GLU A 13 -6.33 -11.66 -10.88
N ASP A 14 -7.22 -11.75 -11.88
CA ASP A 14 -7.04 -12.46 -13.15
C ASP A 14 -6.50 -11.59 -14.28
N CYS A 15 -6.09 -10.35 -13.97
CA CYS A 15 -5.45 -9.48 -14.94
C CYS A 15 -4.23 -10.19 -15.56
N PRO A 16 -4.08 -10.20 -16.90
CA PRO A 16 -2.89 -10.73 -17.54
C PRO A 16 -1.65 -10.03 -16.99
N PHE A 17 -0.63 -10.81 -16.60
CA PHE A 17 0.60 -10.23 -16.08
C PHE A 17 1.30 -9.39 -17.16
N PRO A 18 1.49 -8.08 -16.94
CA PRO A 18 2.16 -7.24 -17.92
C PRO A 18 3.67 -7.46 -17.88
N VAL A 19 4.36 -6.82 -18.83
CA VAL A 19 5.83 -6.73 -18.82
C VAL A 19 6.28 -6.19 -17.47
N GLN A 20 7.14 -6.95 -16.79
CA GLN A 20 7.59 -6.61 -15.45
C GLN A 20 8.51 -5.40 -15.50
N THR A 21 8.15 -4.35 -14.75
CA THR A 21 8.86 -3.06 -14.74
C THR A 21 9.87 -2.95 -13.59
N SER A 22 9.98 -3.97 -12.74
CA SER A 22 10.95 -4.01 -11.64
C SER A 22 11.36 -5.45 -11.31
N LEU A 23 12.62 -5.65 -10.89
CA LEU A 23 13.12 -6.94 -10.40
C LEU A 23 12.33 -7.42 -9.16
N TYR A 24 11.91 -6.48 -8.32
CA TYR A 24 11.05 -6.79 -7.17
C TYR A 24 9.71 -7.38 -7.61
N GLY A 25 9.00 -6.74 -8.54
CA GLY A 25 7.74 -7.25 -9.09
C GLY A 25 7.92 -8.63 -9.73
N ALA A 26 8.94 -8.79 -10.56
CA ALA A 26 9.25 -10.06 -11.23
C ALA A 26 9.53 -11.20 -10.24
N SER A 27 10.32 -10.95 -9.20
CA SER A 27 10.63 -11.98 -8.18
C SER A 27 9.39 -12.38 -7.37
N LYS A 28 8.50 -11.45 -7.05
CA LYS A 28 7.22 -11.75 -6.38
C LYS A 28 6.29 -12.55 -7.26
N LEU A 29 6.19 -12.22 -8.54
CA LEU A 29 5.41 -12.99 -9.52
C LEU A 29 5.94 -14.43 -9.66
N ALA A 30 7.26 -14.59 -9.78
CA ALA A 30 7.87 -15.91 -9.84
C ALA A 30 7.56 -16.75 -8.58
N ALA A 31 7.56 -16.13 -7.40
CA ALA A 31 7.21 -16.82 -6.15
C ALA A 31 5.75 -17.30 -6.13
N GLU A 32 4.80 -16.54 -6.70
CA GLU A 32 3.41 -16.99 -6.82
C GLU A 32 3.29 -18.24 -7.69
N GLY A 33 3.99 -18.28 -8.83
CA GLY A 33 4.02 -19.49 -9.68
C GLY A 33 4.62 -20.71 -8.98
N PHE A 34 5.65 -20.53 -8.13
CA PHE A 34 6.18 -21.62 -7.31
C PHE A 34 5.17 -22.10 -6.27
N ILE A 35 4.45 -21.19 -5.61
CA ILE A 35 3.40 -21.53 -4.63
C ILE A 35 2.29 -22.35 -5.32
N GLU A 36 1.83 -21.91 -6.49
CA GLU A 36 0.83 -22.61 -7.29
C GLU A 36 1.28 -24.02 -7.68
N ALA A 37 2.50 -24.16 -8.22
CA ALA A 37 3.06 -25.45 -8.60
C ALA A 37 3.20 -26.39 -7.39
N TYR A 38 3.57 -25.86 -6.22
CA TYR A 38 3.68 -26.65 -5.00
C TYR A 38 2.32 -27.09 -4.47
N ALA A 39 1.33 -26.20 -4.49
CA ALA A 39 -0.06 -26.51 -4.15
C ALA A 39 -0.61 -27.63 -5.04
N GLU A 40 -0.38 -27.55 -6.35
CA GLU A 40 -0.82 -28.57 -7.30
C GLU A 40 -0.09 -29.90 -7.10
N GLY A 41 1.24 -29.87 -7.00
CA GLY A 41 2.07 -31.08 -6.93
C GLY A 41 1.96 -31.86 -5.63
N PHE A 42 1.64 -31.19 -4.51
CA PHE A 42 1.59 -31.81 -3.18
C PHE A 42 0.18 -31.83 -2.55
N GLY A 43 -0.83 -31.34 -3.26
CA GLY A 43 -2.22 -31.36 -2.79
C GLY A 43 -2.47 -30.50 -1.55
N ILE A 44 -1.66 -29.46 -1.34
CA ILE A 44 -1.84 -28.50 -0.24
C ILE A 44 -2.65 -27.29 -0.69
N GLN A 45 -3.33 -26.63 0.25
CA GLN A 45 -3.98 -25.35 -0.03
C GLN A 45 -3.01 -24.19 0.15
N ALA A 46 -3.13 -23.17 -0.71
CA ALA A 46 -2.34 -21.96 -0.67
C ALA A 46 -3.21 -20.70 -0.71
N TRP A 47 -2.72 -19.65 -0.07
CA TRP A 47 -3.32 -18.31 -0.07
C TRP A 47 -2.26 -17.29 -0.48
N ILE A 48 -2.59 -16.50 -1.50
CA ILE A 48 -1.74 -15.45 -2.04
C ILE A 48 -2.50 -14.13 -1.86
N PHE A 49 -1.91 -13.22 -1.09
CA PHE A 49 -2.48 -11.91 -0.81
C PHE A 49 -1.67 -10.82 -1.49
N ARG A 50 -2.32 -10.05 -2.34
CA ARG A 50 -1.75 -8.94 -3.09
C ARG A 50 -2.32 -7.65 -2.53
N PHE A 51 -1.60 -6.99 -1.65
CA PHE A 51 -2.08 -5.76 -1.02
C PHE A 51 -1.45 -4.50 -1.61
N VAL A 52 -2.22 -3.42 -1.54
CA VAL A 52 -1.71 -2.05 -1.69
C VAL A 52 -0.75 -1.69 -0.55
N SER A 53 -0.22 -0.47 -0.53
CA SER A 53 0.69 -0.05 0.54
C SER A 53 0.00 -0.09 1.90
N ILE A 54 0.64 -0.69 2.90
CA ILE A 54 0.08 -0.83 4.24
C ILE A 54 0.47 0.35 5.13
N LEU A 55 -0.49 0.86 5.89
CA LEU A 55 -0.33 1.89 6.92
C LEU A 55 -0.65 1.30 8.30
N GLY A 56 -0.11 1.88 9.37
CA GLY A 56 -0.54 1.57 10.73
C GLY A 56 0.60 1.41 11.73
N GLU A 57 0.36 0.62 12.77
CA GLU A 57 1.33 0.39 13.83
C GLU A 57 2.61 -0.25 13.30
N ARG A 58 3.75 0.12 13.91
CA ARG A 58 5.11 -0.34 13.54
C ARG A 58 5.53 0.04 12.11
N TYR A 59 4.89 1.03 11.52
CA TYR A 59 5.28 1.59 10.23
C TYR A 59 6.75 2.07 10.26
N SER A 60 7.59 1.45 9.45
CA SER A 60 9.05 1.61 9.50
C SER A 60 9.64 2.36 8.30
N HIS A 61 8.84 2.58 7.25
CA HIS A 61 9.24 3.25 6.03
C HIS A 61 8.03 3.71 5.23
N GLY A 62 8.19 4.79 4.45
CA GLY A 62 7.19 5.28 3.49
C GLY A 62 6.65 6.66 3.87
N HIS A 63 5.76 7.20 3.02
CA HIS A 63 5.49 8.63 2.99
C HIS A 63 5.07 9.26 4.33
N VAL A 64 4.19 8.62 5.13
CA VAL A 64 3.80 9.17 6.44
C VAL A 64 5.00 9.26 7.39
N PHE A 65 5.86 8.24 7.39
CA PHE A 65 7.08 8.21 8.18
C PHE A 65 8.07 9.28 7.70
N ASP A 66 8.29 9.36 6.40
CA ASP A 66 9.27 10.27 5.80
C ASP A 66 8.85 11.74 5.96
N PHE A 67 7.57 12.05 5.76
CA PHE A 67 7.05 13.41 5.98
C PHE A 67 7.04 13.80 7.45
N TYR A 68 6.60 12.92 8.35
CA TYR A 68 6.64 13.24 9.77
C TYR A 68 8.07 13.45 10.27
N LYS A 69 9.02 12.62 9.81
CA LYS A 69 10.44 12.78 10.14
C LYS A 69 10.99 14.13 9.67
N GLN A 70 10.69 14.53 8.43
CA GLN A 70 11.09 15.83 7.89
C GLN A 70 10.47 16.98 8.68
N LEU A 71 9.15 16.97 8.90
CA LEU A 71 8.43 18.02 9.62
C LEU A 71 8.85 18.16 11.08
N ARG A 72 9.28 17.06 11.71
CA ARG A 72 9.86 17.08 13.07
C ARG A 72 11.22 17.78 13.10
N GLN A 73 12.00 17.71 12.01
CA GLN A 73 13.32 18.35 11.91
C GLN A 73 13.23 19.79 11.39
N HIS A 74 12.33 20.05 10.44
CA HIS A 74 12.13 21.31 9.73
C HIS A 74 10.62 21.60 9.62
N PRO A 75 9.98 22.16 10.67
CA PRO A 75 8.53 22.39 10.66
C PRO A 75 8.06 23.40 9.60
N GLU A 76 8.97 24.24 9.10
CA GLU A 76 8.71 25.27 8.09
C GLU A 76 8.83 24.81 6.63
N GLU A 77 9.44 23.65 6.36
CA GLU A 77 9.72 23.17 4.99
C GLU A 77 9.47 21.66 4.85
N LEU A 78 8.89 21.26 3.72
CA LEU A 78 8.67 19.85 3.39
C LEU A 78 9.11 19.56 1.96
N TYR A 79 10.07 18.64 1.81
CA TYR A 79 10.50 18.17 0.49
C TYR A 79 9.63 17.02 0.02
N VAL A 80 9.08 17.16 -1.19
CA VAL A 80 8.17 16.21 -1.82
C VAL A 80 8.80 15.70 -3.11
N LEU A 81 8.90 14.38 -3.24
CA LEU A 81 9.41 13.74 -4.46
C LEU A 81 8.35 13.78 -5.57
N GLY A 82 8.75 14.24 -6.76
CA GLY A 82 7.88 14.46 -7.91
C GLY A 82 7.02 15.72 -7.78
N ASP A 83 5.79 15.68 -8.29
CA ASP A 83 4.83 16.81 -8.31
C ASP A 83 3.72 16.70 -7.23
N GLY A 84 3.74 15.64 -6.42
CA GLY A 84 2.75 15.36 -5.37
C GLY A 84 1.38 14.89 -5.88
N ARG A 85 1.20 14.70 -7.19
CA ARG A 85 -0.07 14.27 -7.80
C ARG A 85 -0.19 12.77 -8.01
N GLN A 86 0.86 12.02 -7.66
CA GLN A 86 0.86 10.56 -7.73
C GLN A 86 -0.30 10.00 -6.92
N ARG A 87 -1.04 9.04 -7.48
CA ARG A 87 -2.26 8.49 -6.87
C ARG A 87 -1.96 7.11 -6.30
N LYS A 88 -2.07 6.97 -4.98
CA LYS A 88 -1.77 5.72 -4.28
C LYS A 88 -2.95 5.34 -3.40
N SER A 89 -3.26 4.04 -3.41
CA SER A 89 -4.20 3.43 -2.48
C SER A 89 -3.43 2.87 -1.28
N TYR A 90 -4.04 2.94 -0.10
CA TYR A 90 -3.44 2.48 1.15
C TYR A 90 -4.47 1.70 1.97
N LEU A 91 -3.99 0.70 2.71
CA LEU A 91 -4.84 -0.11 3.59
C LEU A 91 -4.26 -0.11 5.00
N TYR A 92 -5.11 0.01 6.01
CA TYR A 92 -4.67 -0.09 7.40
C TYR A 92 -4.27 -1.53 7.77
N VAL A 93 -3.22 -1.71 8.57
CA VAL A 93 -2.62 -3.01 8.87
C VAL A 93 -3.63 -3.97 9.52
N HIS A 94 -4.46 -3.49 10.42
CA HIS A 94 -5.50 -4.32 11.04
C HIS A 94 -6.60 -4.72 10.05
N ASP A 95 -6.96 -3.84 9.12
CA ASP A 95 -7.92 -4.17 8.06
C ASP A 95 -7.35 -5.24 7.12
N CYS A 96 -6.05 -5.17 6.80
CA CYS A 96 -5.33 -6.18 6.02
C CYS A 96 -5.30 -7.54 6.73
N ILE A 97 -4.94 -7.57 8.02
CA ILE A 97 -4.91 -8.80 8.82
C ILE A 97 -6.30 -9.43 8.90
N ASP A 98 -7.35 -8.63 9.15
CA ASP A 98 -8.73 -9.11 9.22
C ASP A 98 -9.17 -9.75 7.89
N ALA A 99 -8.75 -9.17 6.75
CA ALA A 99 -9.02 -9.74 5.42
C ALA A 99 -8.35 -11.09 5.24
N MET A 100 -7.07 -11.19 5.62
CA MET A 100 -6.29 -12.43 5.50
C MET A 100 -6.89 -13.54 6.35
N LEU A 101 -7.26 -13.25 7.59
CA LEU A 101 -7.90 -14.22 8.50
C LEU A 101 -9.26 -14.67 7.98
N LEU A 102 -10.07 -13.76 7.43
CA LEU A 102 -11.37 -14.11 6.84
C LEU A 102 -11.20 -15.03 5.62
N ALA A 103 -10.22 -14.74 4.76
CA ALA A 103 -9.94 -15.55 3.59
C ALA A 103 -9.43 -16.95 3.95
N LEU A 104 -8.61 -17.07 5.00
CA LEU A 104 -8.17 -18.36 5.53
C LEU A 104 -9.34 -19.19 6.08
N ASP A 105 -10.33 -18.54 6.70
CA ASP A 105 -11.51 -19.20 7.24
C ASP A 105 -12.51 -19.63 6.15
N LYS A 106 -12.75 -18.79 5.14
CA LYS A 106 -13.85 -18.97 4.19
C LYS A 106 -13.47 -19.50 2.81
N ALA A 107 -12.23 -19.32 2.37
CA ALA A 107 -11.84 -19.70 1.02
C ALA A 107 -11.37 -21.16 0.97
N THR A 108 -11.96 -21.96 0.08
CA THR A 108 -11.75 -23.42 0.04
C THR A 108 -11.07 -23.90 -1.23
N ALA A 109 -10.68 -23.02 -2.16
CA ALA A 109 -9.99 -23.44 -3.36
C ALA A 109 -8.59 -23.99 -3.03
N LYS A 110 -7.99 -24.71 -3.97
CA LYS A 110 -6.61 -25.19 -3.81
C LYS A 110 -5.62 -24.02 -3.78
N VAL A 111 -5.80 -23.05 -4.67
CA VAL A 111 -5.05 -21.79 -4.66
C VAL A 111 -6.07 -20.66 -4.56
N ASN A 112 -5.91 -19.81 -3.55
CA ASN A 112 -6.79 -18.68 -3.29
C ASN A 112 -5.98 -17.38 -3.45
N ILE A 113 -6.38 -16.54 -4.41
CA ILE A 113 -5.69 -15.28 -4.70
C ILE A 113 -6.65 -14.12 -4.42
N PHE A 114 -6.21 -13.19 -3.57
CA PHE A 114 -7.01 -12.03 -3.17
C PHE A 114 -6.21 -10.74 -3.25
N ASN A 115 -6.79 -9.75 -3.91
CA ASN A 115 -6.39 -8.37 -3.80
C ASN A 115 -6.93 -7.76 -2.51
N LEU A 116 -6.08 -7.06 -1.77
CA LEU A 116 -6.48 -6.36 -0.54
C LEU A 116 -6.16 -4.87 -0.65
N GLY A 117 -7.20 -4.06 -0.54
CA GLY A 117 -7.09 -2.61 -0.63
C GLY A 117 -8.38 -1.92 -0.24
N THR A 118 -8.42 -0.62 -0.50
CA THR A 118 -9.60 0.22 -0.36
C THR A 118 -10.20 0.52 -1.72
N ASP A 119 -11.47 0.95 -1.72
CA ASP A 119 -12.18 1.34 -2.94
C ASP A 119 -11.85 2.79 -3.36
N ASP A 120 -10.89 3.40 -2.66
CA ASP A 120 -10.37 4.75 -2.86
C ASP A 120 -8.85 4.78 -3.10
N TYR A 121 -8.38 5.93 -3.56
CA TYR A 121 -6.99 6.35 -3.61
C TYR A 121 -6.86 7.80 -3.15
N CYS A 122 -5.68 8.22 -2.73
CA CYS A 122 -5.38 9.62 -2.45
C CYS A 122 -4.15 10.09 -3.24
N GLN A 123 -4.04 11.40 -3.43
CA GLN A 123 -2.80 12.00 -3.90
C GLN A 123 -1.83 12.15 -2.73
N VAL A 124 -0.53 12.22 -3.04
CA VAL A 124 0.48 12.55 -2.03
C VAL A 124 0.16 13.89 -1.36
N ASN A 125 -0.31 14.88 -2.13
CA ASN A 125 -0.75 16.17 -1.61
C ASN A 125 -1.94 16.08 -0.64
N ASP A 126 -2.84 15.11 -0.82
CA ASP A 126 -3.92 14.88 0.15
C ASP A 126 -3.36 14.42 1.49
N SER A 127 -2.43 13.45 1.45
CA SER A 127 -1.77 12.97 2.67
C SER A 127 -0.93 14.04 3.36
N ILE A 128 -0.18 14.85 2.60
CA ILE A 128 0.58 15.98 3.16
C ILE A 128 -0.35 16.90 3.91
N ARG A 129 -1.46 17.31 3.26
CA ARG A 129 -2.45 18.18 3.86
C ARG A 129 -3.03 17.60 5.15
N TRP A 130 -3.42 16.32 5.16
CA TRP A 130 -3.94 15.68 6.37
C TRP A 130 -2.92 15.65 7.50
N ILE A 131 -1.66 15.35 7.19
CA ILE A 131 -0.56 15.33 8.17
C ILE A 131 -0.33 16.74 8.73
N THR A 132 -0.22 17.76 7.88
CA THR A 132 0.06 19.14 8.32
C THR A 132 -1.11 19.74 9.10
N GLU A 133 -2.36 19.46 8.68
CA GLU A 133 -3.57 19.85 9.42
C GLU A 133 -3.56 19.22 10.83
N HIS A 134 -3.24 17.93 10.93
CA HIS A 134 -3.22 17.22 12.21
C HIS A 134 -2.10 17.68 13.14
N LEU A 135 -0.95 18.07 12.59
CA LEU A 135 0.20 18.60 13.35
C LEU A 135 0.08 20.10 13.65
N GLY A 136 -0.89 20.81 13.06
CA GLY A 136 -0.99 22.27 13.18
C GLY A 136 0.16 23.03 12.49
N LEU A 137 0.72 22.47 11.42
CA LEU A 137 1.86 23.05 10.69
C LEU A 137 1.42 23.63 9.33
N GLN A 138 2.17 24.62 8.84
CA GLN A 138 2.00 25.20 7.50
C GLN A 138 3.35 25.30 6.78
N PRO A 139 3.97 24.16 6.43
CA PRO A 139 5.29 24.16 5.79
C PRO A 139 5.20 24.65 4.35
N ARG A 140 6.28 25.27 3.88
CA ARG A 140 6.50 25.52 2.45
C ARG A 140 6.85 24.20 1.75
N LEU A 141 6.03 23.81 0.77
CA LEU A 141 6.23 22.59 0.00
C LEU A 141 7.26 22.83 -1.12
N ILE A 142 8.31 22.00 -1.15
CA ILE A 142 9.38 22.04 -2.15
C ILE A 142 9.34 20.73 -2.95
N TYR A 143 9.01 20.84 -4.24
CA TYR A 143 8.86 19.69 -5.12
C TYR A 143 10.15 19.43 -5.91
N SER A 144 10.58 18.16 -5.99
CA SER A 144 11.77 17.80 -6.79
C SER A 144 11.53 17.90 -8.30
N GLY A 145 10.27 17.92 -8.74
CA GLY A 145 9.89 17.84 -10.16
C GLY A 145 9.92 16.41 -10.71
N GLY A 146 9.28 16.22 -11.88
CA GLY A 146 9.16 14.93 -12.58
C GLY A 146 7.87 14.15 -12.26
N ASP A 147 7.35 13.43 -13.27
CA ASP A 147 6.09 12.68 -13.16
C ASP A 147 6.24 11.31 -12.46
N ARG A 148 7.47 10.89 -12.15
CA ARG A 148 7.80 9.63 -11.48
C ARG A 148 8.86 9.83 -10.40
N GLY A 149 8.69 9.19 -9.24
CA GLY A 149 9.68 9.26 -8.15
C GLY A 149 10.97 8.48 -8.45
N TRP A 150 10.89 7.36 -9.19
CA TRP A 150 12.03 6.54 -9.63
C TRP A 150 11.62 5.56 -10.75
N ILE A 151 12.59 4.90 -11.40
CA ILE A 151 12.33 3.87 -12.43
C ILE A 151 11.61 2.67 -11.79
N GLY A 152 10.40 2.38 -12.28
CA GLY A 152 9.54 1.31 -11.75
C GLY A 152 8.54 1.75 -10.66
N ASP A 153 8.48 3.05 -10.32
CA ASP A 153 7.36 3.62 -9.56
C ASP A 153 6.11 3.60 -10.44
N ASN A 154 5.08 2.87 -10.02
CA ASN A 154 3.81 2.86 -10.74
C ASN A 154 2.99 4.08 -10.29
N PRO A 155 2.68 5.02 -11.21
CA PRO A 155 1.98 6.26 -10.87
C PRO A 155 0.56 6.05 -10.35
N PHE A 156 -0.04 4.88 -10.59
CA PHE A 156 -1.38 4.54 -10.12
C PHE A 156 -1.50 3.07 -9.72
N ILE A 157 -1.77 2.83 -8.44
CA ILE A 157 -2.08 1.49 -7.91
C ILE A 157 -3.50 1.52 -7.37
N PHE A 158 -4.39 0.77 -8.01
CA PHE A 158 -5.76 0.62 -7.59
C PHE A 158 -6.24 -0.79 -7.93
N LEU A 159 -6.49 -1.61 -6.91
CA LEU A 159 -6.80 -3.03 -7.05
C LEU A 159 -8.30 -3.25 -6.96
N ASP A 160 -8.82 -4.16 -7.78
CA ASP A 160 -10.19 -4.64 -7.59
C ASP A 160 -10.18 -5.64 -6.44
N CYS A 161 -10.94 -5.36 -5.39
CA CYS A 161 -11.04 -6.16 -4.18
C CYS A 161 -12.32 -7.02 -4.17
N SER A 162 -13.06 -7.11 -5.28
CA SER A 162 -14.36 -7.78 -5.37
C SER A 162 -14.36 -9.21 -4.81
N ARG A 163 -13.29 -10.00 -5.02
CA ARG A 163 -13.19 -11.38 -4.51
C ARG A 163 -13.19 -11.44 -2.98
N ILE A 164 -12.40 -10.59 -2.31
CA ILE A 164 -12.37 -10.57 -0.85
C ILE A 164 -13.64 -9.94 -0.26
N ARG A 165 -14.26 -8.98 -0.98
CA ARG A 165 -15.59 -8.43 -0.62
C ARG A 165 -16.66 -9.51 -0.65
N ALA A 166 -16.61 -10.43 -1.61
CA ALA A 166 -17.58 -11.53 -1.71
C ALA A 166 -17.54 -12.48 -0.50
N LEU A 167 -16.42 -12.55 0.22
CA LEU A 167 -16.32 -13.29 1.50
C LEU A 167 -16.92 -12.53 2.69
N GLY A 168 -17.32 -11.27 2.50
CA GLY A 168 -17.90 -10.39 3.51
C GLY A 168 -16.92 -9.41 4.16
N TRP A 169 -15.70 -9.26 3.62
CA TRP A 169 -14.73 -8.30 4.16
C TRP A 169 -14.96 -6.88 3.63
N LYS A 170 -14.85 -5.87 4.50
CA LYS A 170 -14.85 -4.45 4.16
C LYS A 170 -13.79 -3.73 5.02
N PRO A 171 -13.01 -2.74 4.49
CA PRO A 171 -12.06 -2.05 5.34
C PRO A 171 -12.84 -1.18 6.33
N ARG A 172 -12.36 -1.09 7.57
CA ARG A 172 -13.00 -0.27 8.60
C ARG A 172 -12.56 1.17 8.56
N LEU A 173 -11.31 1.43 8.15
CA LEU A 173 -10.76 2.78 8.07
C LEU A 173 -10.68 3.27 6.62
N SER A 174 -11.02 4.54 6.42
CA SER A 174 -10.65 5.29 5.22
C SER A 174 -9.13 5.51 5.16
N ILE A 175 -8.62 5.87 3.97
CA ILE A 175 -7.20 6.20 3.81
C ILE A 175 -6.78 7.35 4.74
N ARG A 176 -7.61 8.39 4.87
CA ARG A 176 -7.33 9.52 5.77
C ARG A 176 -7.21 9.06 7.21
N GLU A 177 -8.17 8.28 7.72
CA GLU A 177 -8.12 7.76 9.09
C GLU A 177 -6.90 6.86 9.31
N ALA A 178 -6.55 6.03 8.32
CA ALA A 178 -5.35 5.20 8.37
C ALA A 178 -4.06 6.04 8.45
N VAL A 179 -3.95 7.12 7.66
CA VAL A 179 -2.82 8.06 7.71
C VAL A 179 -2.71 8.71 9.09
N ILE A 180 -3.81 9.26 9.61
CA ILE A 180 -3.82 9.93 10.92
C ILE A 180 -3.47 8.95 12.03
N LYS A 181 -4.07 7.75 12.04
CA LYS A 181 -3.78 6.74 13.06
C LYS A 181 -2.34 6.23 13.00
N THR A 182 -1.76 6.15 11.80
CA THR A 182 -0.33 5.85 11.62
C THR A 182 0.54 6.96 12.19
N LEU A 183 0.20 8.22 11.90
CA LEU A 183 0.91 9.39 12.42
C LEU A 183 0.85 9.45 13.95
N ASP A 184 -0.32 9.25 14.55
CA ASP A 184 -0.50 9.19 16.01
C ASP A 184 0.39 8.12 16.64
N TYR A 185 0.48 6.94 16.01
CA TYR A 185 1.38 5.89 16.46
C TYR A 185 2.85 6.32 16.39
N LEU A 186 3.28 6.98 15.32
CA LEU A 186 4.65 7.48 15.19
C LEU A 186 4.97 8.59 16.20
N ILE A 187 4.01 9.47 16.50
CA ILE A 187 4.14 10.51 17.53
C ILE A 187 4.32 9.86 18.91
N ALA A 188 3.50 8.85 19.24
CA ALA A 188 3.59 8.12 20.50
C ALA A 188 4.87 7.25 20.62
N ASN A 189 5.55 6.95 19.50
CA ASN A 189 6.71 6.07 19.45
C ASN A 189 7.91 6.71 18.72
N PRO A 190 8.47 7.84 19.23
CA PRO A 190 9.50 8.61 18.54
C PRO A 190 10.78 7.80 18.27
N GLY A 191 11.09 6.82 19.13
CA GLY A 191 12.24 5.93 18.97
C GLY A 191 12.18 5.02 17.74
N LEU A 192 11.09 5.01 16.97
CA LEU A 192 11.05 4.37 15.64
C LEU A 192 11.72 5.23 14.56
N LEU A 193 11.76 6.55 14.73
CA LEU A 193 12.37 7.47 13.77
C LEU A 193 13.89 7.48 13.83
N GLU A 194 14.44 7.04 14.96
CA GLU A 194 15.87 7.09 15.33
C GLU A 194 16.61 5.77 15.06
N ARG A 195 15.92 4.66 14.80
CA ARG A 195 16.53 3.32 14.57
C ARG A 195 17.11 3.12 13.17
N ARG A 196 17.83 4.11 12.63
CA ARG A 196 18.58 3.96 11.38
C ARG A 196 19.97 4.54 11.48
#